data_AF-A0A8B6DRA6-F1
#
_entry.id   AF-A0A8B6DRA6-F1
#
_cell.length_a   1.000
_cell.length_b   1.000
_cell.length_c   1.000
_cell.angle_alpha   90.00
_cell.angle_beta   90.00
_cell.angle_gamma   90.00
#
_symmetry.space_group_name_H-M   'P 1'
#
loop_
_entity.id
_entity.type
_entity.pdbx_description
1 polymer ?
#
loop_
_entity_poly.entity_id
_entity_poly.type
_entity_poly.pdbx_seq_one_letter_code
_entity_poly.pdbx_strand_id
1 'polypeptide(L)'
;MEKRIAKSDIDVVVQKFKDAIKKGPEYVCACCLRLLFQNQVLECKCENYDKQLIQKCVTEKYVHKCSSECESNCLLAVSCRNKLWICYTCHRKLHRGLTPPESFCNNLQLETVPDELCNLNKLESHLIALNIPFQKIMNLPKGNQAGIIGPVVLVPSDVKVVTNTLPRPVDDNLLVKVKLKRKLEYKGYVQYEFVDIKHVEKAFNYLRNHNKWYANIELNSQWMDTNNEQNDSTDVVNDSANDSNNVSDKNNRHKC
;
A
#
# COMPACT_ATOMS: atom_id res chain seq x y z
N MET A 1 -9.60 23.80 40.51
CA MET A 1 -10.90 24.31 40.02
C MET A 1 -11.08 23.81 38.59
N GLU A 2 -11.61 22.60 38.42
CA GLU A 2 -11.88 22.04 37.09
C GLU A 2 -13.21 22.61 36.59
N LYS A 3 -13.16 23.41 35.52
CA LYS A 3 -14.37 23.92 34.87
C LYS A 3 -15.10 22.76 34.21
N ARG A 4 -16.23 22.33 34.78
CA ARG A 4 -17.19 21.44 34.12
C ARG A 4 -17.72 22.15 32.87
N ILE A 5 -17.25 21.73 31.69
CA ILE A 5 -17.79 22.21 30.41
C ILE A 5 -19.21 21.68 30.27
N ALA A 6 -20.18 22.56 30.00
CA ALA A 6 -21.59 22.22 29.90
C ALA A 6 -21.84 21.28 28.70
N LYS A 7 -22.78 20.34 28.84
CA LYS A 7 -23.12 19.34 27.81
C LYS A 7 -23.48 19.97 26.44
N SER A 8 -24.08 21.17 26.45
CA SER A 8 -24.39 21.97 25.26
C SER A 8 -23.15 22.45 24.51
N ASP A 9 -22.05 22.76 25.20
CA ASP A 9 -20.79 23.17 24.55
C ASP A 9 -20.14 21.99 23.83
N ILE A 10 -20.26 20.79 24.38
CA ILE A 10 -19.75 19.56 23.76
C ILE A 10 -20.51 19.27 22.46
N ASP A 11 -21.83 19.39 22.46
CA ASP A 11 -22.64 19.14 21.25
C ASP A 11 -22.30 20.12 20.12
N VAL A 12 -22.07 21.40 20.45
CA VAL A 12 -21.61 22.42 19.48
C VAL A 12 -20.22 22.07 18.92
N VAL A 13 -19.29 21.66 19.76
CA VAL A 13 -17.94 21.24 19.32
C VAL A 13 -18.01 19.99 18.45
N VAL A 14 -18.84 19.01 18.80
CA VAL A 14 -19.07 17.80 18.02
C VAL A 14 -19.66 18.14 16.65
N GLN A 15 -20.62 19.06 16.60
CA GLN A 15 -21.21 19.47 15.34
C GLN A 15 -20.20 20.19 14.44
N LYS A 16 -19.42 21.13 14.99
CA LYS A 16 -18.32 21.79 14.26
C LYS A 16 -17.29 20.79 13.74
N PHE A 17 -16.95 19.78 14.54
CA PHE A 17 -16.06 18.71 14.11
C PHE A 17 -16.66 17.92 12.94
N LYS A 18 -17.91 17.45 13.08
CA LYS A 18 -18.62 16.71 12.02
C LYS A 18 -18.72 17.52 10.73
N ASP A 19 -19.01 18.81 10.81
CA ASP A 19 -19.08 19.69 9.65
C ASP A 19 -17.71 19.86 8.99
N ALA A 20 -16.63 19.96 9.79
CA ALA A 20 -15.26 20.06 9.29
C ALA A 20 -14.76 18.76 8.63
N ILE A 21 -15.21 17.58 9.10
CA ILE A 21 -14.84 16.28 8.52
C ILE A 21 -15.88 15.73 7.53
N LYS A 22 -16.97 16.46 7.29
CA LYS A 22 -18.07 16.03 6.39
C LYS A 22 -17.56 15.72 5.00
N LYS A 23 -16.60 16.52 4.54
CA LYS A 23 -15.78 16.22 3.36
C LYS A 23 -14.47 15.64 3.86
N GLY A 24 -14.05 14.51 3.27
CA GLY A 24 -12.79 13.87 3.62
C GLY A 24 -11.59 14.78 3.33
N PRO A 25 -10.38 14.33 3.67
CA PRO A 25 -9.19 15.01 3.22
C PRO A 25 -9.07 14.81 1.70
N GLU A 26 -9.41 15.83 0.93
CA GLU A 26 -9.38 15.78 -0.55
C GLU A 26 -8.34 16.76 -1.13
N TYR A 27 -7.83 17.67 -0.32
CA TYR A 27 -6.95 18.75 -0.75
C TYR A 27 -5.49 18.32 -0.62
N VAL A 28 -4.76 18.30 -1.72
CA VAL A 28 -3.35 17.94 -1.73
C VAL A 28 -2.49 19.21 -1.67
N CYS A 29 -1.61 19.29 -0.68
CA CYS A 29 -0.67 20.40 -0.61
C CYS A 29 0.41 20.28 -1.70
N ALA A 30 0.59 21.33 -2.50
CA ALA A 30 1.59 21.41 -3.57
C ALA A 30 3.06 21.34 -3.09
N CYS A 31 3.31 21.45 -1.78
CA CYS A 31 4.65 21.46 -1.22
C CYS A 31 4.99 20.20 -0.41
N CYS A 32 4.12 19.76 0.50
CA CYS A 32 4.37 18.54 1.28
C CYS A 32 3.65 17.29 0.73
N LEU A 33 2.84 17.44 -0.32
CA LEU A 33 2.04 16.38 -0.96
C LEU A 33 1.07 15.64 -0.02
N ARG A 34 0.87 16.15 1.19
CA ARG A 34 -0.08 15.58 2.15
C ARG A 34 -1.51 15.85 1.71
N LEU A 35 -2.35 14.85 1.94
CA LEU A 35 -3.80 14.92 1.80
C LEU A 35 -4.41 15.56 3.07
N LEU A 36 -5.18 16.63 2.90
CA LEU A 36 -5.62 17.54 3.94
C LEU A 36 -7.10 17.91 3.79
N PHE A 37 -7.70 18.39 4.87
CA PHE A 37 -9.06 18.93 4.87
C PHE A 37 -9.09 20.38 4.32
N GLN A 38 -10.27 20.80 3.85
CA GLN A 38 -10.48 22.15 3.29
C GLN A 38 -10.04 23.26 4.24
N ASN A 39 -10.31 23.10 5.54
CA ASN A 39 -9.96 24.08 6.59
C ASN A 39 -8.47 24.10 6.95
N GLN A 40 -7.63 23.26 6.34
CA GLN A 40 -6.18 23.19 6.59
C GLN A 40 -5.35 23.76 5.43
N VAL A 41 -6.01 24.17 4.35
CA VAL A 41 -5.37 24.63 3.12
C VAL A 41 -5.87 26.02 2.71
N LEU A 42 -5.08 26.67 1.88
CA LEU A 42 -5.42 27.89 1.17
C LEU A 42 -4.99 27.77 -0.30
N GLU A 43 -5.60 28.58 -1.16
CA GLU A 43 -5.26 28.61 -2.58
C GLU A 43 -3.81 29.07 -2.75
N CYS A 44 -3.00 28.26 -3.43
CA CYS A 44 -1.57 28.51 -3.55
C CYS A 44 -1.30 29.59 -4.60
N LYS A 45 -1.23 30.83 -4.15
CA LYS A 45 -0.79 31.97 -4.95
C LYS A 45 0.73 32.01 -5.01
N CYS A 46 1.31 31.41 -6.05
CA CYS A 46 2.76 31.34 -6.23
C CYS A 46 3.44 32.72 -6.23
N GLU A 47 2.74 33.77 -6.67
CA GLU A 47 3.21 35.16 -6.67
C GLU A 47 3.66 35.68 -5.28
N ASN A 48 3.16 35.07 -4.20
CA ASN A 48 3.46 35.48 -2.82
C ASN A 48 4.79 34.93 -2.29
N TYR A 49 5.53 34.15 -3.07
CA TYR A 49 6.75 33.48 -2.63
C TYR A 49 7.95 33.80 -3.51
N ASP A 50 9.14 33.52 -3.00
CA ASP A 50 10.38 33.62 -3.77
C ASP A 50 10.37 32.63 -4.97
N LYS A 51 10.81 33.11 -6.15
CA LYS A 51 10.81 32.34 -7.39
C LYS A 51 11.63 31.05 -7.30
N GLN A 52 12.79 31.08 -6.66
CA GLN A 52 13.66 29.91 -6.50
C GLN A 52 13.00 28.86 -5.60
N LEU A 53 12.32 29.31 -4.54
CA LEU A 53 11.60 28.41 -3.64
C LEU A 53 10.41 27.75 -4.32
N ILE A 54 9.67 28.47 -5.16
CA ILE A 54 8.54 27.91 -5.91
C ILE A 54 9.05 26.78 -6.83
N GLN A 55 10.07 27.07 -7.63
CA GLN A 55 10.64 26.10 -8.57
C GLN A 55 11.12 24.83 -7.86
N LYS A 56 11.64 24.97 -6.64
CA LYS A 56 12.15 23.85 -5.85
C LYS A 56 11.07 23.09 -5.05
N CYS A 57 10.11 23.80 -4.48
CA CYS A 57 9.26 23.28 -3.40
C CYS A 57 7.78 23.20 -3.75
N VAL A 58 7.36 23.61 -4.95
CA VAL A 58 5.95 23.60 -5.37
C VAL A 58 5.82 22.77 -6.63
N THR A 59 4.83 21.87 -6.66
CA THR A 59 4.52 21.04 -7.82
C THR A 59 3.04 21.09 -8.18
N GLU A 60 2.75 20.99 -9.48
CA GLU A 60 1.39 20.89 -10.01
C GLU A 60 0.93 19.44 -10.22
N LYS A 61 1.68 18.44 -9.73
CA LYS A 61 1.43 17.00 -9.95
C LYS A 61 -0.02 16.55 -9.72
N TYR A 62 -0.71 17.15 -8.75
CA TYR A 62 -2.07 16.77 -8.36
C TYR A 62 -3.15 17.77 -8.78
N VAL A 63 -2.79 18.77 -9.59
CA VAL A 63 -3.73 19.71 -10.19
C VAL A 63 -4.26 19.13 -11.49
N HIS A 64 -5.57 19.03 -11.61
CA HIS A 64 -6.22 18.63 -12.83
C HIS A 64 -6.38 19.83 -13.76
N LYS A 65 -5.93 19.67 -15.02
CA LYS A 65 -6.19 20.59 -16.11
C LYS A 65 -6.97 19.82 -17.17
N CYS A 66 -8.15 20.33 -17.56
CA CYS A 66 -8.96 19.67 -18.57
C CYS A 66 -8.18 19.56 -19.89
N SER A 67 -8.24 18.39 -20.51
CA SER A 67 -7.70 18.10 -21.83
C SER A 67 -8.83 17.60 -22.75
N SER A 68 -8.51 17.36 -24.03
CA SER A 68 -9.44 16.75 -25.00
C SER A 68 -9.90 15.34 -24.63
N GLU A 69 -9.24 14.70 -23.65
CA GLU A 69 -9.58 13.37 -23.13
C GLU A 69 -10.62 13.43 -22.00
N CYS A 70 -10.94 14.63 -21.51
CA CYS A 70 -11.94 14.80 -20.46
C CYS A 70 -13.36 14.70 -21.01
N GLU A 71 -14.25 14.11 -20.23
CA GLU A 71 -15.69 14.18 -20.48
C GLU A 71 -16.18 15.64 -20.47
N SER A 72 -17.25 15.92 -21.22
CA SER A 72 -17.85 17.27 -21.33
C SER A 72 -18.30 17.87 -19.99
N ASN A 73 -18.49 17.04 -18.96
CA ASN A 73 -18.75 17.45 -17.58
C ASN A 73 -17.70 16.88 -16.61
N CYS A 74 -16.44 17.27 -16.81
CA CYS A 74 -15.32 16.78 -16.01
C CYS A 74 -15.50 17.05 -14.50
N LEU A 75 -15.77 15.99 -13.73
CA LEU A 75 -15.95 16.07 -12.28
C LEU A 75 -14.70 16.58 -11.55
N LEU A 76 -13.50 16.33 -12.10
CA LEU A 76 -12.25 16.82 -11.54
C LEU A 76 -12.12 18.34 -11.67
N ALA A 77 -12.67 18.93 -12.73
CA ALA A 77 -12.67 20.39 -12.95
C ALA A 77 -13.57 21.15 -11.97
N VAL A 78 -14.59 20.49 -11.43
CA VAL A 78 -15.50 21.05 -10.41
C VAL A 78 -15.06 20.65 -8.99
N SER A 79 -14.10 19.74 -8.86
CA SER A 79 -13.55 19.28 -7.59
C SER A 79 -12.47 20.21 -7.02
N CYS A 80 -12.00 19.90 -5.82
CA CYS A 80 -10.82 20.54 -5.21
C CYS A 80 -9.53 20.39 -6.04
N ARG A 81 -9.47 19.47 -7.03
CA ARG A 81 -8.28 19.29 -7.89
C ARG A 81 -8.13 20.34 -8.99
N ASN A 82 -9.11 21.22 -9.19
CA ASN A 82 -9.06 22.24 -10.23
C ASN A 82 -8.09 23.40 -9.96
N LYS A 83 -7.56 23.47 -8.73
CA LYS A 83 -6.69 24.54 -8.26
C LYS A 83 -5.49 23.97 -7.51
N LEU A 84 -4.45 24.79 -7.43
CA LEU A 84 -3.28 24.51 -6.62
C LEU A 84 -3.56 24.90 -5.17
N TRP A 85 -3.29 23.99 -4.23
CA TRP A 85 -3.53 24.21 -2.80
C TRP A 85 -2.24 24.10 -2.00
N ILE A 86 -2.15 24.83 -0.89
CA ILE A 86 -1.01 24.76 0.03
C ILE A 86 -1.51 24.74 1.48
N CYS A 87 -0.87 23.95 2.34
CA CYS A 87 -1.22 23.91 3.75
C CYS A 87 -0.69 25.14 4.49
N TYR A 88 -1.32 25.52 5.60
CA TYR A 88 -0.88 26.67 6.41
C TYR A 88 0.57 26.56 6.91
N THR A 89 1.08 25.35 7.14
CA THR A 89 2.47 25.15 7.57
C THR A 89 3.45 25.47 6.46
N CYS A 90 3.27 24.89 5.27
CA CYS A 90 4.11 25.15 4.11
C CYS A 90 4.01 26.63 3.69
N HIS A 91 2.80 27.20 3.66
CA HIS A 91 2.58 28.61 3.33
C HIS A 91 3.40 29.55 4.24
N ARG A 92 3.29 29.38 5.57
CA ARG A 92 4.03 30.22 6.53
C ARG A 92 5.55 30.11 6.37
N LYS A 93 6.06 28.95 5.97
CA LYS A 93 7.50 28.72 5.78
C LYS A 93 7.99 29.34 4.47
N LEU A 94 7.28 29.11 3.36
CA LEU A 94 7.61 29.70 2.06
C LEU A 94 7.54 31.23 2.10
N HIS A 95 6.55 31.80 2.77
CA HIS A 95 6.44 33.26 2.95
C HIS A 95 7.62 33.86 3.75
N ARG A 96 8.28 33.06 4.58
CA ARG A 96 9.50 33.47 5.32
C ARG A 96 10.79 33.25 4.53
N GLY A 97 10.69 32.82 3.26
CA GLY A 97 11.87 32.47 2.47
C GLY A 97 12.52 31.14 2.90
N LEU A 98 11.79 30.26 3.58
CA LEU A 98 12.31 28.98 4.08
C LEU A 98 11.69 27.79 3.35
N THR A 99 12.51 26.77 3.06
CA THR A 99 12.02 25.47 2.61
C THR A 99 11.31 24.75 3.76
N PRO A 100 10.03 24.32 3.61
CA PRO A 100 9.35 23.55 4.63
C PRO A 100 10.07 22.20 4.88
N PRO A 101 10.24 21.75 6.13
CA PRO A 101 10.90 20.48 6.41
C PRO A 101 10.12 19.29 5.86
N GLU A 102 8.79 19.39 5.83
CA GLU A 102 7.90 18.37 5.26
C GLU A 102 7.78 18.45 3.72
N SER A 103 8.58 19.29 3.06
CA SER A 103 8.53 19.47 1.60
C SER A 103 8.94 18.19 0.87
N PHE A 104 8.30 17.91 -0.27
CA PHE A 104 8.63 16.78 -1.13
C PHE A 104 10.09 16.81 -1.60
N CYS A 105 10.65 18.01 -1.77
CA CYS A 105 12.04 18.21 -2.19
C CYS A 105 13.09 17.80 -1.15
N ASN A 106 12.67 17.47 0.08
CA ASN A 106 13.54 16.91 1.12
C ASN A 106 13.53 15.37 1.12
N ASN A 107 13.38 14.74 -0.04
CA ASN A 107 13.26 13.28 -0.19
C ASN A 107 12.08 12.68 0.60
N LEU A 108 11.03 13.47 0.83
CA LEU A 108 9.78 13.03 1.46
C LEU A 108 8.68 12.73 0.43
N GLN A 109 8.99 12.85 -0.85
CA GLN A 109 8.10 12.42 -1.91
C GLN A 109 7.93 10.90 -1.89
N LEU A 110 6.71 10.43 -2.12
CA LEU A 110 6.46 9.02 -2.37
C LEU A 110 6.91 8.71 -3.79
N GLU A 111 7.86 7.78 -3.89
CA GLU A 111 8.28 7.23 -5.17
C GLU A 111 7.16 6.35 -5.73
N THR A 112 6.98 6.38 -7.05
CA THR A 112 6.01 5.49 -7.69
C THR A 112 6.50 4.06 -7.55
N VAL A 113 5.61 3.16 -7.13
CA VAL A 113 5.93 1.74 -7.14
C VAL A 113 6.16 1.32 -8.60
N PRO A 114 7.32 0.73 -8.94
CA PRO A 114 7.64 0.27 -10.30
C PRO A 114 6.58 -0.70 -10.84
N ASP A 115 6.36 -0.71 -12.14
CA ASP A 115 5.32 -1.53 -12.78
C ASP A 115 5.55 -3.03 -12.56
N GLU A 116 6.82 -3.45 -12.44
CA GLU A 116 7.23 -4.81 -12.12
C GLU A 116 6.83 -5.23 -10.70
N LEU A 117 6.62 -4.28 -9.79
CA LEU A 117 6.28 -4.53 -8.39
C LEU A 117 4.82 -4.19 -8.05
N CYS A 118 4.21 -3.24 -8.77
CA CYS A 118 2.89 -2.71 -8.42
C CYS A 118 1.76 -3.73 -8.68
N ASN A 119 1.97 -4.64 -9.62
CA ASN A 119 0.95 -5.58 -10.05
C ASN A 119 0.99 -6.89 -9.26
N LEU A 120 2.03 -7.16 -8.48
CA LEU A 120 2.21 -8.44 -7.78
C LEU A 120 1.06 -8.71 -6.82
N ASN A 121 0.54 -9.93 -6.86
CA ASN A 121 -0.40 -10.37 -5.83
C ASN A 121 0.34 -10.61 -4.49
N LYS A 122 -0.44 -10.89 -3.44
CA LYS A 122 0.11 -11.04 -2.08
C LYS A 122 1.05 -12.24 -2.00
N LEU A 123 0.71 -13.34 -2.66
CA LEU A 123 1.52 -14.55 -2.64
C LEU A 123 2.81 -14.38 -3.46
N GLU A 124 2.74 -13.79 -4.65
CA GLU A 124 3.88 -13.40 -5.49
C GLU A 124 4.85 -12.51 -4.73
N SER A 125 4.32 -11.50 -4.03
CA SER A 125 5.12 -10.62 -3.16
C SER A 125 5.83 -11.41 -2.05
N HIS A 126 5.16 -12.39 -1.43
CA HIS A 126 5.78 -13.24 -0.41
C HIS A 126 6.88 -14.16 -0.98
N LEU A 127 6.74 -14.63 -2.23
CA LEU A 127 7.73 -15.52 -2.86
C LEU A 127 9.08 -14.82 -3.09
N ILE A 128 9.09 -13.50 -3.31
CA ILE A 128 10.31 -12.71 -3.52
C ILE A 128 10.76 -11.93 -2.27
N ALA A 129 10.01 -11.99 -1.17
CA ALA A 129 10.34 -11.26 0.05
C ALA A 129 11.49 -11.92 0.79
N LEU A 130 12.54 -11.17 1.14
CA LEU A 130 13.66 -11.68 1.96
C LEU A 130 13.26 -12.00 3.40
N ASN A 131 12.24 -11.30 3.92
CA ASN A 131 11.71 -11.51 5.26
C ASN A 131 10.19 -11.42 5.23
N ILE A 132 9.53 -12.38 5.88
CA ILE A 132 8.08 -12.40 6.02
C ILE A 132 7.74 -11.94 7.46
N PRO A 133 7.03 -10.82 7.62
CA PRO A 133 6.62 -10.34 8.94
C PRO A 133 5.42 -11.14 9.47
N PHE A 134 5.56 -11.69 10.66
CA PHE A 134 4.49 -12.29 11.44
C PHE A 134 4.05 -11.31 12.52
N GLN A 135 2.84 -10.78 12.36
CA GLN A 135 2.24 -9.83 13.28
C GLN A 135 0.76 -10.13 13.50
N LYS A 136 0.28 -9.87 14.72
CA LYS A 136 -1.12 -10.00 15.08
C LYS A 136 -1.80 -8.63 15.05
N ILE A 137 -2.58 -8.39 14.01
CA ILE A 137 -3.38 -7.18 13.87
C ILE A 137 -4.75 -7.42 14.53
N MET A 138 -5.14 -6.56 15.46
CA MET A 138 -6.40 -6.64 16.20
C MET A 138 -7.08 -5.27 16.24
N ASN A 139 -8.41 -5.25 16.27
CA ASN A 139 -9.14 -4.00 16.48
C ASN A 139 -8.88 -3.50 17.91
N LEU A 140 -8.46 -2.24 18.04
CA LEU A 140 -8.30 -1.60 19.33
C LEU A 140 -9.68 -1.34 19.97
N PRO A 141 -9.81 -1.39 21.31
CA PRO A 141 -11.10 -1.25 21.99
C PRO A 141 -11.87 0.04 21.69
N LYS A 142 -11.18 1.09 21.22
CA LYS A 142 -11.77 2.39 20.89
C LYS A 142 -11.17 2.93 19.59
N GLY A 143 -12.02 3.47 18.71
CA GLY A 143 -11.58 4.29 17.57
C GLY A 143 -11.56 3.63 16.19
N ASN A 144 -12.07 2.39 16.03
CA ASN A 144 -12.04 1.65 14.75
C ASN A 144 -10.64 1.57 14.10
N GLN A 145 -9.60 1.65 14.92
CA GLN A 145 -8.23 1.52 14.48
C GLN A 145 -7.76 0.09 14.76
N ALA A 146 -7.02 -0.47 13.82
CA ALA A 146 -6.32 -1.73 14.01
C ALA A 146 -4.95 -1.45 14.64
N GLY A 147 -4.59 -2.22 15.66
CA GLY A 147 -3.30 -2.15 16.33
C GLY A 147 -2.58 -3.50 16.27
N ILE A 148 -1.26 -3.47 16.39
CA ILE A 148 -0.45 -4.68 16.53
C ILE A 148 -0.40 -5.04 18.01
N ILE A 149 -0.74 -6.29 18.35
CA ILE A 149 -0.65 -6.82 19.71
C ILE A 149 0.48 -7.84 19.79
N GLY A 150 1.44 -7.60 20.69
CA GLY A 150 2.58 -8.47 20.91
C GLY A 150 3.76 -8.18 19.96
N PRO A 151 4.77 -9.06 19.93
CA PRO A 151 5.96 -8.87 19.10
C PRO A 151 5.63 -9.06 17.61
N VAL A 152 6.33 -8.29 16.76
CA VAL A 152 6.44 -8.56 15.32
C VAL A 152 7.68 -9.40 15.10
N VAL A 153 7.54 -10.57 14.50
CA VAL A 153 8.66 -11.47 14.22
C VAL A 153 8.94 -11.45 12.72
N LEU A 154 10.15 -11.09 12.34
CA LEU A 154 10.61 -11.20 10.95
C LEU A 154 11.24 -12.57 10.76
N VAL A 155 10.64 -13.40 9.91
CA VAL A 155 11.18 -14.70 9.55
C VAL A 155 11.91 -14.57 8.23
N PRO A 156 13.22 -14.90 8.16
CA PRO A 156 13.95 -14.89 6.90
C PRO A 156 13.34 -15.92 5.95
N SER A 157 13.11 -15.51 4.71
CA SER A 157 12.66 -16.38 3.63
C SER A 157 13.87 -16.80 2.82
N ASP A 158 13.98 -18.09 2.53
CA ASP A 158 14.98 -18.55 1.56
C ASP A 158 14.45 -18.35 0.14
N VAL A 159 14.63 -17.12 -0.36
CA VAL A 159 14.24 -16.76 -1.72
C VAL A 159 14.96 -17.64 -2.74
N LYS A 160 16.16 -18.17 -2.45
CA LYS A 160 16.87 -19.08 -3.37
C LYS A 160 16.13 -20.38 -3.57
N VAL A 161 15.59 -20.96 -2.48
CA VAL A 161 14.75 -22.17 -2.57
C VAL A 161 13.54 -21.88 -3.45
N VAL A 162 12.85 -20.76 -3.23
CA VAL A 162 11.67 -20.40 -4.01
C VAL A 162 12.02 -20.22 -5.50
N THR A 163 13.09 -19.48 -5.82
CA THR A 163 13.52 -19.25 -7.20
C THR A 163 14.01 -20.52 -7.91
N ASN A 164 14.44 -21.52 -7.15
CA ASN A 164 14.97 -22.78 -7.67
C ASN A 164 13.92 -23.90 -7.73
N THR A 165 12.81 -23.79 -6.99
CA THR A 165 11.78 -24.84 -6.89
C THR A 165 10.49 -24.48 -7.64
N LEU A 166 10.21 -23.19 -7.86
CA LEU A 166 8.98 -22.78 -8.52
C LEU A 166 8.91 -23.30 -9.96
N PRO A 167 7.81 -23.99 -10.33
CA PRO A 167 7.77 -24.68 -11.59
C PRO A 167 7.53 -23.75 -12.76
N ARG A 168 8.51 -23.56 -13.66
CA ARG A 168 8.40 -22.64 -14.79
C ARG A 168 7.65 -23.31 -15.94
N PRO A 169 6.36 -22.99 -16.17
CA PRO A 169 5.62 -23.62 -17.24
C PRO A 169 6.22 -23.27 -18.61
N VAL A 170 6.10 -24.20 -19.56
CA VAL A 170 6.60 -24.03 -20.94
C VAL A 170 5.81 -22.98 -21.71
N ASP A 171 4.53 -22.85 -21.38
CA ASP A 171 3.65 -21.82 -21.96
C ASP A 171 3.56 -20.63 -20.99
N ASP A 172 3.80 -19.46 -21.58
CA ASP A 172 3.82 -18.16 -20.95
C ASP A 172 2.49 -17.76 -20.32
N ASN A 173 1.38 -18.39 -20.73
CA ASN A 173 0.05 -18.11 -20.23
C ASN A 173 -0.40 -19.03 -19.07
N LEU A 174 0.49 -19.90 -18.58
CA LEU A 174 0.15 -20.84 -17.51
C LEU A 174 0.41 -20.23 -16.14
N LEU A 175 -0.62 -20.27 -15.29
CA LEU A 175 -0.54 -19.88 -13.89
C LEU A 175 -0.35 -21.11 -13.00
N VAL A 176 0.48 -20.98 -11.97
CA VAL A 176 0.75 -22.05 -11.01
C VAL A 176 -0.07 -21.83 -9.75
N LYS A 177 -0.76 -22.87 -9.30
CA LYS A 177 -1.58 -22.79 -8.09
C LYS A 177 -0.73 -23.10 -6.86
N VAL A 178 -0.53 -22.12 -5.99
CA VAL A 178 0.40 -22.23 -4.85
C VAL A 178 -0.33 -22.12 -3.52
N LYS A 179 -0.11 -23.08 -2.61
CA LYS A 179 -0.62 -23.08 -1.22
C LYS A 179 0.50 -22.67 -0.27
N LEU A 180 0.37 -21.53 0.41
CA LEU A 180 1.28 -21.15 1.50
C LEU A 180 0.78 -21.78 2.81
N LYS A 181 1.55 -22.69 3.39
CA LYS A 181 1.23 -23.35 4.66
C LYS A 181 2.16 -22.87 5.77
N ARG A 182 1.67 -22.87 7.02
CA ARG A 182 2.53 -22.64 8.20
C ARG A 182 3.56 -23.76 8.37
N LYS A 183 3.15 -24.99 8.05
CA LYS A 183 3.97 -26.18 7.98
C LYS A 183 3.43 -27.10 6.89
N LEU A 184 4.29 -27.82 6.20
CA LEU A 184 3.89 -28.72 5.10
C LEU A 184 2.97 -29.85 5.57
N GLU A 185 3.20 -30.37 6.78
CA GLU A 185 2.40 -31.41 7.45
C GLU A 185 0.96 -30.99 7.76
N TYR A 186 0.67 -29.68 7.83
CA TYR A 186 -0.68 -29.21 8.15
C TYR A 186 -1.60 -29.35 6.94
N LYS A 187 -2.84 -29.80 7.19
CA LYS A 187 -3.86 -29.93 6.13
C LYS A 187 -4.27 -28.56 5.57
N GLY A 188 -4.46 -27.58 6.46
CA GLY A 188 -4.87 -26.22 6.09
C GLY A 188 -3.75 -25.38 5.47
N TYR A 189 -4.15 -24.32 4.76
CA TYR A 189 -3.26 -23.31 4.18
C TYR A 189 -3.62 -21.92 4.72
N VAL A 190 -2.63 -21.02 4.72
CA VAL A 190 -2.79 -19.60 5.10
C VAL A 190 -3.23 -18.77 3.89
N GLN A 191 -2.63 -19.05 2.73
CA GLN A 191 -2.99 -18.41 1.46
C GLN A 191 -3.05 -19.46 0.36
N TYR A 192 -3.92 -19.22 -0.60
CA TYR A 192 -4.06 -20.07 -1.77
C TYR A 192 -4.44 -19.20 -2.96
N GLU A 193 -3.47 -18.94 -3.83
CA GLU A 193 -3.60 -18.02 -4.95
C GLU A 193 -2.93 -18.63 -6.21
N PHE A 194 -3.31 -18.13 -7.37
CA PHE A 194 -2.61 -18.39 -8.63
C PHE A 194 -1.42 -17.45 -8.74
N VAL A 195 -0.29 -17.97 -9.18
CA VAL A 195 0.98 -17.25 -9.28
C VAL A 195 1.41 -17.24 -10.74
N ASP A 196 1.67 -16.05 -11.27
CA ASP A 196 2.37 -15.86 -12.54
C ASP A 196 3.87 -15.84 -12.26
N ILE A 197 4.58 -16.84 -12.75
CA ILE A 197 6.01 -17.00 -12.48
C ILE A 197 6.84 -15.99 -13.27
N LYS A 198 6.41 -15.60 -14.47
CA LYS A 198 7.10 -14.55 -15.23
C LYS A 198 7.00 -13.21 -14.53
N HIS A 199 5.87 -12.96 -13.90
CA HIS A 199 5.68 -11.77 -13.08
C HIS A 199 6.65 -11.74 -11.89
N VAL A 200 6.75 -12.85 -11.17
CA VAL A 200 7.71 -13.05 -10.07
C VAL A 200 9.15 -12.86 -10.55
N GLU A 201 9.52 -13.42 -11.71
CA GLU A 201 10.85 -13.28 -12.29
C GLU A 201 11.20 -11.83 -12.67
N LYS A 202 10.27 -11.13 -13.33
CA LYS A 202 10.44 -9.72 -13.71
C LYS A 202 10.63 -8.85 -12.47
N ALA A 203 9.77 -9.02 -11.46
CA ALA A 203 9.87 -8.34 -10.18
C ALA A 203 11.21 -8.61 -9.49
N PHE A 204 11.64 -9.86 -9.46
CA PHE A 204 12.90 -10.25 -8.85
C PHE A 204 14.10 -9.64 -9.57
N ASN A 205 14.14 -9.69 -10.90
CA ASN A 205 15.20 -9.09 -11.70
C ASN A 205 15.27 -7.57 -11.51
N TYR A 206 14.11 -6.91 -11.43
CA TYR A 206 14.04 -5.49 -11.09
C TYR A 206 14.69 -5.22 -9.72
N LEU A 207 14.33 -5.99 -8.69
CA LEU A 207 14.89 -5.86 -7.35
C LEU A 207 16.40 -6.13 -7.33
N ARG A 208 16.90 -7.11 -8.08
CA ARG A 208 18.34 -7.41 -8.17
C ARG A 208 19.14 -6.22 -8.70
N ASN A 209 18.60 -5.52 -9.69
CA ASN A 209 19.27 -4.38 -10.33
C ASN A 209 19.20 -3.09 -9.50
N HIS A 210 18.15 -2.90 -8.71
CA HIS A 210 17.88 -1.64 -8.01
C HIS A 210 18.05 -1.73 -6.49
N ASN A 211 18.11 -2.93 -5.91
CA ASN A 211 18.20 -3.15 -4.47
C ASN A 211 19.43 -4.00 -4.12
N LYS A 212 20.37 -3.37 -3.41
CA LYS A 212 21.62 -4.00 -2.96
C LYS A 212 21.43 -5.30 -2.16
N TRP A 213 20.30 -5.49 -1.50
CA TRP A 213 20.02 -6.69 -0.71
C TRP A 213 19.70 -7.92 -1.56
N TYR A 214 19.38 -7.72 -2.85
CA TYR A 214 19.05 -8.78 -3.80
C TYR A 214 20.22 -9.15 -4.73
N ALA A 215 21.33 -8.41 -4.70
CA ALA A 215 22.43 -8.55 -5.66
C ALA A 215 23.02 -9.98 -5.76
N ASN A 216 23.11 -10.67 -4.62
CA ASN A 216 23.76 -11.99 -4.48
C ASN A 216 22.80 -13.18 -4.57
N ILE A 217 21.58 -12.97 -5.09
CA ILE A 217 20.56 -14.01 -5.23
C ILE A 217 20.43 -14.32 -6.72
N GLU A 218 20.58 -15.60 -7.07
CA GLU A 218 20.55 -16.08 -8.44
C GLU A 218 19.26 -16.87 -8.70
N LEU A 219 18.67 -16.65 -9.88
CA LEU A 219 17.59 -17.47 -10.39
C LEU A 219 18.18 -18.71 -11.06
N ASN A 220 17.72 -19.90 -10.70
CA ASN A 220 18.04 -21.10 -11.47
C ASN A 220 17.36 -21.04 -12.85
N SER A 221 18.14 -20.82 -13.89
CA SER A 221 17.70 -20.81 -15.29
C SER A 221 17.46 -22.21 -15.88
N GLN A 222 17.94 -23.27 -15.22
CA GLN A 222 17.91 -24.67 -15.70
C GLN A 222 16.81 -25.51 -15.03
N TRP A 223 15.78 -24.88 -14.46
CA TRP A 223 14.72 -25.58 -13.71
C TRP A 223 14.03 -26.72 -14.51
N MET A 224 13.87 -26.54 -15.83
CA MET A 224 13.25 -27.53 -16.72
C MET A 224 14.06 -28.83 -16.81
N ASP A 225 15.39 -28.74 -16.76
CA ASP A 225 16.28 -29.89 -16.95
C ASP A 225 16.26 -30.81 -15.72
N THR A 226 15.98 -30.26 -14.53
CA THR A 226 16.03 -31.01 -13.26
C THR A 226 14.76 -31.83 -12.97
N ASN A 227 13.59 -31.43 -13.50
CA ASN A 227 12.32 -32.11 -13.22
C ASN A 227 11.99 -33.26 -14.17
N ASN A 228 12.66 -33.34 -15.32
CA ASN A 228 12.55 -34.50 -16.21
C ASN A 228 13.21 -35.76 -15.62
N GLU A 229 14.06 -35.61 -14.60
CA GLU A 229 14.72 -36.75 -13.94
C GLU A 229 14.02 -37.21 -12.65
N GLN A 230 13.01 -36.50 -12.14
CA GLN A 230 12.40 -36.79 -10.82
C GLN A 230 10.90 -37.07 -10.80
N ASN A 231 10.19 -36.99 -11.93
CA ASN A 231 8.75 -37.26 -12.00
C ASN A 231 8.43 -38.69 -12.45
N ASP A 232 8.61 -39.65 -11.55
CA ASP A 232 7.96 -40.98 -11.63
C ASP A 232 7.27 -41.36 -10.30
N SER A 233 6.59 -40.39 -9.69
CA SER A 233 5.68 -40.64 -8.55
C SER A 233 4.49 -39.69 -8.62
N THR A 234 3.43 -40.16 -9.25
CA THR A 234 2.13 -39.50 -9.38
C THR A 234 1.35 -39.59 -8.07
N ASP A 235 1.52 -38.61 -7.18
CA ASP A 235 0.58 -38.41 -6.06
C ASP A 235 -0.67 -37.67 -6.57
N VAL A 236 -1.60 -38.44 -7.15
CA VAL A 236 -2.95 -37.98 -7.45
C VAL A 236 -3.73 -37.86 -6.15
N VAL A 237 -3.56 -36.76 -5.41
CA VAL A 237 -4.41 -36.47 -4.25
C VAL A 237 -5.72 -35.88 -4.74
N ASN A 238 -6.74 -36.72 -4.79
CA ASN A 238 -8.10 -36.38 -5.17
C ASN A 238 -8.79 -35.54 -4.07
N ASP A 239 -8.62 -34.22 -4.10
CA ASP A 239 -9.33 -33.27 -3.20
C ASP A 239 -10.76 -33.00 -3.73
N SER A 240 -11.62 -34.03 -3.66
CA SER A 240 -13.07 -33.85 -3.76
C SER A 240 -13.66 -33.76 -2.34
N ALA A 241 -13.66 -32.57 -1.76
CA ALA A 241 -14.42 -32.30 -0.52
C ALA A 241 -14.92 -30.86 -0.46
N ASN A 242 -16.13 -30.67 -0.96
CA ASN A 242 -17.20 -29.76 -0.50
C ASN A 242 -16.75 -28.52 0.30
N ASP A 243 -16.50 -27.41 -0.40
CA ASP A 243 -16.33 -26.10 0.25
C ASP A 243 -17.70 -25.43 0.43
N SER A 244 -18.33 -25.74 1.55
CA SER A 244 -19.49 -25.02 2.06
C SER A 244 -19.28 -24.78 3.55
N ASN A 245 -18.42 -23.81 3.88
CA ASN A 245 -18.49 -23.16 5.18
C ASN A 245 -18.25 -21.65 5.04
N ASN A 246 -19.39 -20.97 4.84
CA ASN A 246 -19.61 -19.59 5.25
C ASN A 246 -19.07 -19.38 6.67
N VAL A 247 -18.05 -18.54 6.82
CA VAL A 247 -17.80 -17.86 8.10
C VAL A 247 -18.88 -16.80 8.24
N SER A 248 -20.01 -17.23 8.81
CA SER A 248 -21.00 -16.32 9.35
C SER A 248 -20.54 -15.91 10.75
N ASP A 249 -20.31 -14.62 10.91
CA ASP A 249 -20.18 -13.95 12.22
C ASP A 249 -21.42 -14.27 13.06
N LYS A 250 -21.28 -15.26 13.96
CA LYS A 250 -22.21 -15.42 15.07
C LYS A 250 -21.67 -14.66 16.27
N ASN A 251 -22.20 -13.45 16.40
CA ASN A 251 -22.46 -12.78 17.66
C ASN A 251 -22.83 -13.81 18.74
N ASN A 252 -21.95 -13.99 19.73
CA ASN A 252 -22.37 -14.49 21.03
C ASN A 252 -22.04 -13.42 22.08
N ARG A 253 -23.03 -12.56 22.33
CA ARG A 253 -23.24 -11.97 23.65
C ARG A 253 -23.28 -13.14 24.63
N HIS A 254 -22.50 -13.11 25.72
CA HIS A 254 -22.94 -13.47 27.07
C HIS A 254 -21.87 -13.05 28.11
N LYS A 255 -22.28 -12.11 28.97
CA LYS A 255 -21.98 -11.90 30.40
C LYS A 255 -20.67 -12.49 30.96
N CYS A 256 -19.69 -11.65 31.32
CA CYS A 256 -19.54 -10.94 32.60
C CYS A 256 -18.43 -9.89 32.46
#